data_AF-A0A8N5F3Z3-F1
#
_entry.id   AF-A0A8N5F3Z3-F1
#
_cell.length_a   1.000
_cell.length_b   1.000
_cell.length_c   1.000
_cell.angle_alpha   90.00
_cell.angle_beta   90.00
_cell.angle_gamma   90.00
#
_symmetry.space_group_name_H-M   'P 1'
#
loop_
_entity.id
_entity.type
_entity.pdbx_description
1 polymer ?
#
loop_
_entity_poly.entity_id
_entity_poly.type
_entity_poly.pdbx_seq_one_letter_code
_entity_poly.pdbx_strand_id
1 'polypeptide(L)'
;MRAALAAWLVLSLLGGTGAEDTCGGDPPAAPSRSIPAPQLSPEERLSPHMPESLRCDACHAIAFQIEEQLRKAEGKVGKKALKESDYIEVLERSCSQDWER
;
A
#
# COMPACT_ATOMS: atom_id res chain seq x y z
N MET A 1 -44.09 8.10 -3.37
CA MET A 1 -42.69 7.65 -3.23
C MET A 1 -42.45 6.20 -3.68
N ARG A 2 -43.27 5.21 -3.32
CA ARG A 2 -43.08 3.81 -3.77
C ARG A 2 -43.22 3.58 -5.28
N ALA A 3 -44.14 4.29 -5.95
CA ALA A 3 -44.33 4.16 -7.40
C ALA A 3 -43.14 4.68 -8.24
N ALA A 4 -42.45 5.71 -7.75
CA ALA A 4 -41.27 6.28 -8.41
C ALA A 4 -40.07 5.30 -8.37
N LEU A 5 -39.89 4.61 -7.24
CA LEU A 5 -38.84 3.59 -7.09
C LEU A 5 -39.07 2.37 -7.99
N ALA A 6 -40.33 1.94 -8.13
CA ALA A 6 -40.68 0.83 -9.02
C ALA A 6 -40.45 1.20 -10.50
N ALA A 7 -40.78 2.42 -10.90
CA ALA A 7 -40.53 2.90 -12.27
C ALA A 7 -39.03 2.97 -12.60
N TRP A 8 -38.20 3.35 -11.63
CA TRP A 8 -36.74 3.40 -11.80
C TRP A 8 -36.12 2.00 -11.94
N LEU A 9 -36.57 1.04 -11.13
CA LEU A 9 -36.13 -0.35 -11.19
C LEU A 9 -36.46 -1.02 -12.54
N VAL A 10 -37.64 -0.71 -13.11
CA VAL A 10 -38.03 -1.23 -14.43
C VAL A 10 -37.21 -0.56 -15.55
N LEU A 11 -36.89 0.73 -15.44
CA LEU A 11 -36.06 1.43 -16.44
C LEU A 11 -34.62 0.87 -16.51
N SER A 12 -34.07 0.43 -15.37
CA SER A 12 -32.74 -0.19 -15.32
C SER A 12 -32.69 -1.58 -15.96
N LEU A 13 -33.80 -2.31 -16.01
CA LEU A 13 -33.85 -3.69 -16.52
C LEU A 13 -34.05 -3.76 -18.04
N LEU A 14 -34.52 -2.70 -18.70
CA LEU A 14 -34.70 -2.66 -20.17
C LEU A 14 -33.53 -2.02 -20.93
N GLY A 15 -32.49 -1.52 -20.25
CA GLY A 15 -31.32 -0.88 -20.89
C GLY A 15 -30.22 -1.85 -21.34
N GLY A 16 -30.42 -3.16 -21.23
CA GLY A 16 -29.40 -4.17 -21.53
C GLY A 16 -29.58 -4.85 -22.88
N THR A 17 -29.29 -4.17 -23.99
CA THR A 17 -28.92 -4.82 -25.26
C THR A 17 -28.02 -3.92 -26.10
N GLY A 18 -26.82 -4.40 -26.43
CA GLY A 18 -26.08 -3.96 -27.61
C GLY A 18 -24.82 -3.15 -27.33
N ALA A 19 -23.74 -3.82 -26.96
CA ALA A 19 -22.40 -3.41 -27.36
C ALA A 19 -21.69 -4.65 -27.86
N GLU A 20 -21.59 -4.73 -29.18
CA GLU A 20 -20.93 -5.79 -29.91
C GLU A 20 -19.49 -5.98 -29.44
N ASP A 21 -19.13 -7.25 -29.30
CA ASP A 21 -17.80 -7.75 -29.07
C ASP A 21 -16.90 -7.33 -30.24
N THR A 22 -16.06 -6.33 -30.00
CA THR A 22 -14.92 -5.99 -30.86
C THR A 22 -13.67 -5.99 -30.01
N CYS A 23 -13.28 -7.15 -29.48
CA CYS A 23 -11.91 -7.38 -29.01
C CYS A 23 -10.97 -7.47 -30.21
N GLY A 24 -10.69 -6.32 -30.83
CA GLY A 24 -9.90 -6.22 -32.05
C GLY A 24 -9.32 -4.83 -32.26
N GLY A 25 -8.74 -4.25 -31.21
CA GLY A 25 -7.97 -3.02 -31.29
C GLY A 25 -7.16 -2.86 -30.02
N ASP A 26 -5.84 -2.95 -30.12
CA ASP A 26 -4.96 -2.59 -29.01
C ASP A 26 -5.32 -1.16 -28.56
N PRO A 27 -5.68 -0.95 -27.29
CA PRO A 27 -5.78 0.41 -26.77
C PRO A 27 -4.42 1.09 -26.99
N PRO A 28 -4.39 2.40 -27.35
CA PRO A 28 -3.12 3.10 -27.53
C PRO A 28 -2.28 2.88 -26.28
N ALA A 29 -1.09 2.30 -26.46
CA ALA A 29 -0.22 1.91 -25.36
C ALA A 29 -0.11 3.08 -24.39
N ALA A 30 -0.66 2.90 -23.17
CA ALA A 30 -0.59 3.92 -22.15
C ALA A 30 0.89 4.30 -21.99
N PRO A 31 1.22 5.61 -21.95
CA PRO A 31 2.62 6.03 -21.85
C PRO A 31 3.25 5.34 -20.65
N SER A 32 4.30 4.55 -20.91
CA SER A 32 5.03 3.81 -19.89
C SER A 32 5.61 4.81 -18.91
N ARG A 33 4.95 4.96 -17.75
CA ARG A 33 5.45 5.77 -16.65
C ARG A 33 6.58 4.98 -16.01
N SER A 34 7.83 5.36 -16.30
CA SER A 34 8.99 4.88 -15.57
C SER A 34 9.27 5.85 -14.42
N ILE A 35 9.38 5.33 -13.21
CA ILE A 35 9.92 6.08 -12.08
C ILE A 35 11.40 5.72 -12.04
N PRO A 36 12.31 6.66 -12.34
CA PRO A 36 13.74 6.37 -12.32
C PRO A 36 14.18 6.05 -10.90
N ALA A 37 15.13 5.12 -10.76
CA ALA A 37 15.73 4.83 -9.47
C ALA A 37 16.41 6.10 -8.90
N PRO A 38 16.40 6.29 -7.56
CA PRO A 38 17.11 7.39 -6.93
C PRO A 38 18.59 7.36 -7.30
N GLN A 39 19.13 8.52 -7.67
CA GLN A 39 20.56 8.68 -7.92
C GLN A 39 21.26 9.03 -6.62
N LEU A 40 22.30 8.27 -6.27
CA LEU A 40 23.09 8.47 -5.05
C LEU A 40 24.50 8.94 -5.38
N SER A 41 25.01 9.90 -4.63
CA SER A 41 26.41 10.32 -4.73
C SER A 41 27.37 9.19 -4.32
N PRO A 42 28.64 9.20 -4.74
CA PRO A 42 29.63 8.21 -4.29
C PRO A 42 29.75 8.14 -2.77
N GLU A 43 29.67 9.29 -2.10
CA GLU A 43 29.74 9.41 -0.64
C GLU A 43 28.50 8.80 0.02
N GLU A 44 27.31 9.07 -0.52
CA GLU A 44 26.05 8.50 -0.03
C GLU A 44 26.01 6.98 -0.17
N ARG A 45 26.54 6.43 -1.26
CA ARG A 45 26.59 4.98 -1.50
C ARG A 45 27.48 4.24 -0.50
N LEU A 46 28.47 4.92 0.05
CA LEU A 46 29.42 4.35 1.02
C LEU A 46 29.07 4.75 2.46
N SER A 47 28.11 5.65 2.64
CA SER A 47 27.67 6.14 3.94
C SER A 47 26.76 5.11 4.63
N PRO A 48 26.92 4.87 5.93
CA PRO A 48 25.95 4.11 6.72
C PRO A 48 24.69 4.95 7.04
N HIS A 49 24.69 6.24 6.70
CA HIS A 49 23.57 7.14 6.98
C HIS A 49 22.62 7.25 5.79
N MET A 50 21.35 7.43 6.12
CA MET A 50 20.30 7.62 5.15
C MET A 50 20.47 8.93 4.34
N PRO A 51 20.47 8.86 3.00
CA PRO A 51 20.48 10.02 2.12
C PRO A 51 19.33 10.97 2.45
N GLU A 52 19.58 12.28 2.39
CA GLU A 52 18.62 13.30 2.84
C GLU A 52 17.30 13.24 2.05
N SER A 53 17.40 13.05 0.73
CA SER A 53 16.26 12.96 -0.18
C SER A 53 15.35 11.77 0.09
N LEU A 54 15.87 10.69 0.70
CA LEU A 54 15.14 9.44 0.94
C LEU A 54 14.61 9.29 2.37
N ARG A 55 14.87 10.27 3.25
CA ARG A 55 14.46 10.20 4.66
C ARG A 55 12.97 10.05 4.85
N CYS A 56 12.17 10.75 4.04
CA CYS A 56 10.70 10.69 4.12
C CYS A 56 10.20 9.29 3.75
N ASP A 57 10.65 8.76 2.62
CA ASP A 57 10.24 7.45 2.12
C ASP A 57 10.64 6.34 3.09
N ALA A 58 11.86 6.42 3.62
CA ALA A 58 12.32 5.47 4.62
C ALA A 58 11.56 5.58 5.94
N CYS A 59 11.19 6.79 6.39
CA CYS A 59 10.36 6.96 7.57
C CYS A 59 9.00 6.26 7.38
N HIS A 60 8.38 6.41 6.22
CA HIS A 60 7.15 5.70 5.88
C HIS A 60 7.34 4.18 5.86
N ALA A 61 8.43 3.68 5.26
CA ALA A 61 8.73 2.25 5.23
C ALA A 61 8.94 1.67 6.64
N ILE A 62 9.70 2.37 7.48
CA ILE A 62 9.95 1.98 8.87
C ILE A 62 8.65 2.00 9.68
N ALA A 63 7.84 3.06 9.54
CA ALA A 63 6.56 3.18 10.26
C ALA A 63 5.60 2.05 9.88
N PHE A 64 5.45 1.77 8.58
CA PHE A 64 4.64 0.66 8.08
C PHE A 64 5.11 -0.67 8.66
N GLN A 65 6.42 -0.88 8.68
CA GLN A 65 6.99 -2.12 9.18
C GLN A 65 6.82 -2.29 10.69
N ILE A 66 6.99 -1.22 11.47
CA ILE A 66 6.75 -1.22 12.91
C ILE A 66 5.28 -1.54 13.20
N GLU A 67 4.34 -0.88 12.50
CA GLU A 67 2.91 -1.12 12.67
C GLU A 67 2.56 -2.60 12.40
N GLU A 68 3.12 -3.19 11.34
CA GLU A 68 2.95 -4.59 11.01
C GLU A 68 3.42 -5.53 12.14
N GLN A 69 4.60 -5.27 12.72
CA GLN A 69 5.15 -6.10 13.79
C GLN A 69 4.35 -5.97 15.09
N LEU A 70 3.92 -4.74 15.43
CA LEU A 70 3.07 -4.48 16.59
C LEU A 70 1.73 -5.20 16.46
N ARG A 71 1.07 -5.07 15.30
CA ARG A 71 -0.21 -5.74 15.04
C ARG A 71 -0.08 -7.26 15.12
N LYS A 72 1.03 -7.83 14.62
CA LYS A 72 1.34 -9.27 14.76
C LYS A 72 1.53 -9.66 16.22
N ALA A 73 2.24 -8.87 17.01
CA ALA A 73 2.48 -9.14 18.42
C ALA A 73 1.19 -9.08 19.25
N GLU A 74 0.37 -8.06 19.04
CA GLU A 74 -0.96 -7.91 19.65
C GLU A 74 -1.88 -9.07 19.29
N GLY A 75 -1.91 -9.46 18.01
CA GLY A 75 -2.65 -10.62 17.53
C GLY A 75 -2.22 -11.93 18.19
N LYS A 76 -0.92 -12.15 18.43
CA LYS A 76 -0.40 -13.34 19.10
C LYS A 76 -0.84 -13.45 20.55
N VAL A 77 -0.94 -12.33 21.27
CA VAL A 77 -1.39 -12.32 22.66
C VAL A 77 -2.91 -12.24 22.81
N GLY A 78 -3.64 -12.04 21.70
CA GLY A 78 -5.09 -11.88 21.69
C GLY A 78 -5.59 -10.63 22.39
N LYS A 79 -4.74 -9.60 22.53
CA LYS A 79 -5.05 -8.34 23.22
C LYS A 79 -4.92 -7.17 22.26
N LYS A 80 -5.71 -6.13 22.50
CA LYS A 80 -5.67 -4.87 21.74
C LYS A 80 -4.49 -3.96 22.12
N ALA A 81 -3.78 -4.28 23.21
CA ALA A 81 -2.64 -3.50 23.67
C ALA A 81 -1.65 -4.41 24.40
N LEU A 82 -0.36 -4.20 24.14
CA LEU A 82 0.73 -4.87 24.83
C LEU A 82 1.08 -4.16 26.15
N LYS A 83 1.87 -4.82 26.99
CA LYS A 83 2.55 -4.10 28.08
C LYS A 83 3.64 -3.23 27.50
N GLU A 84 4.00 -2.15 28.18
CA GLU A 84 5.08 -1.26 27.75
C GLU A 84 6.39 -2.01 27.48
N SER A 85 6.79 -2.92 28.37
CA SER A 85 7.98 -3.78 28.18
C SER A 85 7.96 -4.54 26.86
N ASP A 86 6.79 -5.09 26.53
CA ASP A 86 6.59 -5.91 25.35
C ASP A 86 6.59 -5.02 24.09
N TYR A 87 6.05 -3.79 24.17
CA TYR A 87 6.16 -2.81 23.10
C TYR A 87 7.62 -2.47 22.80
N ILE A 88 8.43 -2.17 23.81
CA ILE A 88 9.85 -1.85 23.63
C ILE A 88 10.59 -3.02 22.97
N GLU A 89 10.36 -4.24 23.45
CA GLU A 89 11.02 -5.43 22.89
C GLU A 89 10.64 -5.67 21.41
N VAL A 90 9.38 -5.44 21.04
CA VAL A 90 8.94 -5.56 19.64
C VAL A 90 9.56 -4.45 18.79
N LEU A 91 9.62 -3.21 19.29
CA LEU A 91 10.20 -2.07 18.58
C LEU A 91 11.71 -2.27 18.32
N GLU A 92 12.48 -2.65 19.33
CA GLU A 92 13.92 -2.90 19.19
C GLU A 92 14.21 -4.02 18.18
N ARG A 93 13.42 -5.10 18.25
CA ARG A 93 13.53 -6.22 17.31
C ARG A 93 13.18 -5.82 15.88
N SER A 94 12.20 -4.94 15.71
CA SER A 94 11.77 -4.44 14.39
C SER A 94 12.90 -3.69 13.67
N CYS A 95 13.81 -3.04 14.40
CA CYS A 95 14.98 -2.39 13.79
C CYS A 95 16.02 -3.38 13.25
N SER A 96 16.10 -4.59 13.82
CA SER A 96 17.09 -5.62 13.48
C SER A 96 16.57 -6.67 12.49
N GLN A 97 15.43 -6.40 11.85
CA GLN A 97 14.85 -7.32 10.88
C GLN A 97 15.64 -7.33 9.56
N ASP A 98 15.28 -8.28 8.71
CA ASP A 98 15.74 -8.32 7.33
C ASP A 98 15.01 -7.23 6.51
N TRP A 99 15.78 -6.34 5.88
CA TRP A 99 15.26 -5.20 5.09
C TRP A 99 15.36 -5.43 3.58
N GLU A 100 15.91 -6.56 3.14
CA GLU A 100 16.03 -6.91 1.72
C GLU A 100 14.87 -7.78 1.21
N ARG A 101 13.90 -8.09 2.09
CA ARG A 101 12.87 -9.10 1.87
C ARG A 101 11.46 -8.53 1.74
#